data_AF-A0A519K4P2-F1
#
_entry.id   AF-A0A519K4P2-F1
#
_cell.length_a   1.000
_cell.length_b   1.000
_cell.length_c   1.000
_cell.angle_alpha   90.00
_cell.angle_beta   90.00
_cell.angle_gamma   90.00
#
_symmetry.space_group_name_H-M   'P 1'
#
loop_
_entity.id
_entity.type
_entity.pdbx_description
1 polymer ?
#
loop_
_entity_poly.entity_id
_entity_poly.type
_entity_poly.pdbx_seq_one_letter_code
_entity_poly.pdbx_strand_id
1 'polypeptide(L)' 'TKPVEDRPTLFYEIIERHGAQSFGAGNFKALFEALEREQEKRGNL' A
#
# COMPACT_ATOMS: atom_id res chain seq x y z
N THR A 1 -0.96 -3.49 5.13
CA THR A 1 -0.22 -3.95 6.32
C THR A 1 1.25 -3.62 6.14
N LYS A 2 2.10 -3.80 7.17
CA LYS A 2 3.55 -3.89 6.95
C LYS A 2 3.88 -5.16 6.14
N PRO A 3 5.07 -5.25 5.52
CA PRO A 3 5.51 -6.50 4.90
C PRO A 3 5.46 -7.66 5.90
N VAL A 4 5.12 -8.84 5.39
CA VAL A 4 4.97 -10.07 6.20
C VAL A 4 6.22 -10.93 6.23
N GLU A 5 7.24 -10.51 5.48
CA GLU A 5 8.58 -11.10 5.43
C GLU A 5 9.61 -10.01 5.71
N ASP A 6 10.85 -10.41 6.02
CA ASP A 6 11.96 -9.47 6.22
C ASP A 6 12.27 -8.65 4.97
N ARG A 7 12.06 -9.26 3.79
CA ARG A 7 12.20 -8.56 2.51
C ARG A 7 10.94 -7.74 2.23
N PRO A 8 11.07 -6.49 1.76
CA PRO A 8 9.95 -5.56 1.59
C PRO A 8 9.17 -5.84 0.29
N THR A 9 8.70 -7.07 0.09
CA THR A 9 8.13 -7.55 -1.18
C THR A 9 6.63 -7.84 -1.07
N LEU A 10 6.21 -8.63 -0.08
CA LEU A 10 4.81 -9.05 0.09
C LEU A 10 4.14 -8.27 1.22
N PHE A 11 2.96 -7.71 0.94
CA PHE A 11 2.08 -7.10 1.93
C PHE A 11 0.61 -7.38 1.59
N TYR A 12 -0.26 -7.16 2.57
CA TYR A 12 -1.70 -7.27 2.38
C TYR A 12 -2.36 -5.89 2.41
N GLU A 13 -3.34 -5.70 1.55
CA GLU A 13 -4.29 -4.59 1.60
C GLU A 13 -5.66 -5.15 1.95
N ILE A 14 -6.36 -4.50 2.88
CA ILE A 14 -7.73 -4.87 3.25
C ILE A 14 -8.63 -3.77 2.70
N ILE A 15 -9.58 -4.14 1.85
CA ILE A 15 -10.50 -3.22 1.17
C ILE A 15 -11.93 -3.65 1.47
N GLU A 16 -12.74 -2.71 1.93
CA GLU A 16 -14.19 -2.85 1.99
C GLU A 16 -14.84 -2.08 0.83
N ARG A 17 -15.88 -2.67 0.23
CA ARG A 17 -16.60 -2.09 -0.92
C ARG A 17 -18.08 -1.96 -0.59
N HIS A 18 -18.60 -0.74 -0.67
CA HIS A 18 -20.04 -0.49 -0.66
C HIS A 18 -20.50 -0.12 -2.08
N GLY A 19 -20.86 -1.14 -2.87
CA GLY A 19 -21.33 -0.97 -4.25
C GLY A 19 -20.25 -0.63 -5.29
N ALA A 20 -19.00 -0.42 -4.87
CA ALA A 20 -17.89 -0.12 -5.79
C ALA A 20 -17.36 -1.38 -6.51
N GLN A 21 -17.35 -1.37 -7.84
CA GLN A 21 -16.89 -2.50 -8.66
C GLN A 21 -15.42 -2.40 -9.11
N SER A 22 -14.80 -1.23 -8.98
CA SER A 22 -13.42 -0.96 -9.41
C SER A 22 -12.64 -0.15 -8.38
N PHE A 23 -11.37 0.14 -8.66
CA PHE A 23 -10.53 0.94 -7.80
C PHE A 23 -10.73 2.44 -8.07
N GLY A 24 -10.73 3.26 -7.02
CA GLY A 24 -10.72 4.71 -7.15
C GLY A 24 -9.29 5.25 -7.29
N ALA A 25 -9.04 6.14 -8.25
CA ALA A 25 -7.73 6.74 -8.48
C ALA A 25 -7.16 7.44 -7.23
N GLY A 26 -8.02 8.03 -6.38
CA GLY A 26 -7.61 8.65 -5.12
C GLY A 26 -7.08 7.65 -4.08
N ASN A 27 -7.67 6.46 -4.00
CA ASN A 27 -7.18 5.40 -3.09
C ASN A 27 -5.82 4.88 -3.53
N PHE A 28 -5.59 4.81 -4.85
CA PHE A 28 -4.34 4.38 -5.43
C PHE A 28 -3.18 5.32 -5.04
N LYS A 29 -3.41 6.64 -5.11
CA LYS A 29 -2.43 7.65 -4.69
C LYS A 29 -2.08 7.51 -3.20
N ALA A 30 -3.09 7.40 -2.34
CA ALA A 30 -2.88 7.27 -0.90
C ALA A 30 -2.09 6.00 -0.52
N LEU A 31 -2.30 4.91 -1.26
CA LEU A 31 -1.54 3.66 -1.06
C LEU A 31 -0.08 3.80 -1.45
N PHE A 32 0.19 4.41 -2.60
CA PHE A 32 1.56 4.65 -3.06
C PHE A 32 2.31 5.59 -2.11
N GLU A 33 1.69 6.68 -1.67
CA GLU A 33 2.29 7.60 -0.69
C GLU A 33 2.58 6.93 0.67
N ALA A 34 1.76 5.96 1.08
CA ALA A 34 2.04 5.17 2.28
C ALA A 34 3.20 4.18 2.07
N LEU A 35 3.30 3.58 0.88
CA LEU A 35 4.37 2.67 0.52
C LEU A 35 5.73 3.40 0.40
N GLU A 36 5.76 4.54 -0.29
CA GLU A 36 6.96 5.36 -0.45
C GLU A 36 7.50 5.85 0.89
N ARG A 37 6.63 6.32 1.80
CA ARG A 37 7.08 6.69 3.17
C ARG A 37 7.73 5.54 3.92
N GLU A 38 7.30 4.29 3.70
CA GLU A 38 7.92 3.13 4.32
C GLU A 38 9.22 2.70 3.61
N GLN A 39 9.36 2.96 2.31
CA GLN A 39 10.62 2.78 1.58
C GLN A 39 11.66 3.85 1.99
N GLU A 40 11.26 5.11 2.12
CA GLU A 40 12.13 6.19 2.57
C GLU A 40 12.71 5.90 3.98
N LYS A 41 11.89 5.42 4.91
CA LYS A 41 12.36 4.99 6.25
C LYS A 41 13.38 3.86 6.22
N ARG A 42 13.37 3.02 5.17
CA ARG A 42 14.34 1.94 4.97
C ARG A 42 15.60 2.41 4.23
N GLY A 43 15.62 3.65 3.75
CA GLY A 43 16.73 4.24 3.01
C GLY A 43 16.89 3.66 1.61
N ASN A 44 15.80 3.18 1.00
CA ASN A 44 15.82 2.57 -0.33
C ASN A 44 14.82 3.20 -1.31
N LEU A 45 14.54 4.50 -1.13
CA LEU A 45 13.81 5.33 -2.09
C LEU A 45 14.75 5.84 -3.19
#